data_AF-A0A952PEI2-F1
#
_entry.id   AF-A0A952PEI2-F1
#
_cell.length_a   1.000
_cell.length_b   1.000
_cell.length_c   1.000
_cell.angle_alpha   90.00
_cell.angle_beta   90.00
_cell.angle_gamma   90.00
#
_symmetry.space_group_name_H-M   'P 1'
#
loop_
_entity.id
_entity.type
_entity.pdbx_description
1 polymer ?
#
loop_
_entity_poly.entity_id
_entity_poly.type
_entity_poly.pdbx_seq_one_letter_code
_entity_poly.pdbx_strand_id
1 'polypeptide(L)'
;MQMDKYRPWFYAAALYNLFWGALNIFFPAALFSWIGMPPPADTAIWQVVGMFVLVYAPAFGWVIVFNDLVWWPAFGSFLRAMARGHGRKALITGQ
;
A
#
# COMPACT_ATOMS: atom_id res chain seq x y z
N MET A 1 -15.82 12.08 26.60
CA MET A 1 -14.73 12.19 25.61
C MET A 1 -14.29 10.77 25.26
N GLN A 2 -14.85 10.18 24.21
CA GLN A 2 -14.80 8.73 23.93
C GLN A 2 -13.53 8.30 23.17
N MET A 3 -12.46 9.11 23.24
CA MET A 3 -11.24 8.93 22.45
C MET A 3 -10.17 8.09 23.16
N ASP A 4 -10.24 7.97 24.49
CA ASP A 4 -9.20 7.27 25.28
C ASP A 4 -9.08 5.79 24.94
N LYS A 5 -10.18 5.16 24.52
CA LYS A 5 -10.19 3.75 24.08
C LYS A 5 -9.43 3.51 22.77
N TYR A 6 -9.35 4.52 21.90
CA TYR A 6 -8.75 4.41 20.57
C TYR A 6 -7.32 4.94 20.49
N ARG A 7 -6.83 5.61 21.56
CA ARG A 7 -5.44 6.10 21.66
C ARG A 7 -4.38 5.06 21.31
N PRO A 8 -4.46 3.79 21.76
CA PRO A 8 -3.49 2.78 21.38
C PRO A 8 -3.46 2.51 19.87
N TRP A 9 -4.61 2.56 19.21
CA TRP A 9 -4.72 2.36 17.76
C TRP A 9 -4.10 3.50 16.97
N PHE A 10 -4.19 4.74 17.46
CA PHE A 10 -3.48 5.87 16.84
C PHE A 10 -1.96 5.73 16.96
N TYR A 11 -1.44 5.25 18.10
CA TYR A 11 -0.01 4.96 18.24
C TYR A 11 0.44 3.79 17.36
N ALA A 12 -0.36 2.73 17.29
CA ALA A 12 -0.09 1.60 16.39
C ALA A 12 -0.07 2.05 14.93
N ALA A 13 -1.03 2.88 14.50
CA ALA A 13 -1.05 3.46 13.17
C ALA A 13 0.19 4.35 12.93
N ALA A 14 0.57 5.21 13.88
CA ALA A 14 1.77 6.04 13.74
C ALA A 14 3.04 5.21 13.58
N LEU A 15 3.21 4.16 14.40
CA LEU A 15 4.36 3.25 14.31
C LEU A 15 4.40 2.48 12.99
N TYR A 16 3.26 1.94 12.57
CA TYR A 16 3.14 1.25 11.29
C TYR A 16 3.52 2.16 10.12
N ASN A 17 3.00 3.38 10.07
CA ASN A 17 3.27 4.31 8.99
C ASN A 17 4.70 4.86 9.01
N LEU A 18 5.30 5.03 10.20
CA LEU A 18 6.71 5.39 10.33
C LEU A 18 7.60 4.28 9.75
N PHE A 19 7.34 3.03 10.14
CA PHE A 19 8.11 1.89 9.64
C PHE A 19 7.91 1.70 8.13
N TRP A 20 6.67 1.78 7.66
CA TRP A 20 6.34 1.58 6.26
C TRP A 20 6.86 2.70 5.35
N GLY A 21 6.72 3.95 5.78
CA GLY A 21 7.27 5.11 5.06
C GLY A 21 8.79 5.06 5.01
N ALA A 22 9.46 4.75 6.13
CA ALA A 22 10.91 4.63 6.18
C ALA A 22 11.42 3.49 5.27
N LEU A 23 10.75 2.34 5.26
CA LEU A 23 11.08 1.22 4.38
C LEU A 23 11.00 1.64 2.90
N ASN A 24 9.95 2.34 2.49
CA ASN A 24 9.81 2.82 1.10
C ASN A 24 10.82 3.93 0.73
N ILE A 25 11.27 4.74 1.69
CA ILE A 25 12.27 5.79 1.45
C ILE A 25 13.67 5.19 1.30
N PHE A 26 14.09 4.35 2.25
CA PHE A 26 15.45 3.80 2.31
C PHE A 26 15.63 2.56 1.43
N PHE A 27 14.57 1.78 1.21
CA PHE A 27 14.60 0.53 0.46
C PHE A 27 13.45 0.46 -0.55
N PRO A 28 13.38 1.39 -1.52
CA PRO A 28 12.24 1.47 -2.46
C PRO A 28 12.11 0.25 -3.38
N ALA A 29 13.18 -0.54 -3.53
CA ALA A 29 13.18 -1.78 -4.30
C ALA A 29 12.86 -3.04 -3.47
N ALA A 30 12.90 -2.97 -2.12
CA ALA A 30 12.79 -4.16 -1.27
C ALA A 30 11.45 -4.89 -1.46
N LEU A 31 10.36 -4.12 -1.60
CA LEU A 31 9.04 -4.65 -1.92
C LEU A 31 9.06 -5.50 -3.19
N PHE A 32 9.67 -4.99 -4.26
CA PHE A 32 9.77 -5.68 -5.55
C PHE A 32 10.63 -6.94 -5.45
N SER A 33 11.77 -6.84 -4.76
CA SER A 33 12.64 -7.99 -4.52
C SER A 33 11.95 -9.09 -3.71
N TRP A 34 11.14 -8.74 -2.71
CA TRP A 34 10.41 -9.71 -1.88
C TRP A 34 9.28 -10.40 -2.64
N ILE A 35 8.62 -9.72 -3.56
CA ILE A 35 7.57 -10.31 -4.41
C ILE A 35 8.12 -10.96 -5.69
N GLY A 36 9.45 -10.99 -5.86
CA GLY A 36 10.10 -11.60 -7.03
C GLY A 36 9.91 -10.83 -8.34
N MET A 37 9.57 -9.54 -8.27
CA MET A 37 9.44 -8.68 -9.45
C MET A 37 10.74 -7.91 -9.71
N PRO A 38 11.10 -7.69 -10.99
CA PRO A 38 12.18 -6.77 -11.32
C PRO A 38 11.81 -5.36 -10.85
N PRO A 39 12.70 -4.66 -10.13
CA PRO A 39 12.42 -3.31 -9.67
C PRO A 39 12.20 -2.37 -10.87
N PRO A 40 11.23 -1.44 -10.80
CA PRO A 40 11.02 -0.44 -11.86
C PRO A 40 12.30 0.36 -12.11
N ALA A 41 12.53 0.79 -13.36
CA ALA A 41 13.69 1.61 -13.70
C ALA A 41 13.73 2.94 -12.92
N ASP A 42 12.57 3.45 -12.50
CA ASP A 42 12.45 4.61 -11.63
C ASP A 42 11.81 4.21 -10.28
N THR A 43 12.64 4.12 -9.26
CA THR A 43 12.23 3.83 -7.89
C THR A 43 11.90 5.09 -7.09
N ALA A 44 12.13 6.29 -7.64
CA ALA A 44 11.90 7.56 -6.95
C ALA A 44 10.42 7.76 -6.61
N ILE A 45 9.51 7.27 -7.45
CA ILE A 45 8.07 7.34 -7.17
C ILE A 45 7.69 6.62 -5.86
N TRP A 46 8.37 5.52 -5.53
CA TRP A 46 8.15 4.78 -4.29
C TRP A 46 8.70 5.51 -3.07
N GLN A 47 9.81 6.22 -3.23
CA GLN A 47 10.37 7.07 -2.16
C GLN A 47 9.45 8.27 -1.87
N VAL A 48 8.90 8.88 -2.92
CA VAL A 48 7.92 9.96 -2.80
C VAL A 48 6.66 9.47 -2.08
N VAL A 49 6.12 8.31 -2.48
CA VAL A 49 5.00 7.67 -1.77
C VAL A 49 5.35 7.39 -0.30
N GLY A 50 6.56 6.89 -0.02
CA GLY A 50 7.05 6.68 1.34
C GLY A 50 7.07 7.96 2.18
N MET A 51 7.50 9.09 1.61
CA MET A 51 7.43 10.40 2.27
C MET A 51 5.99 10.83 2.57
N PHE A 52 5.06 10.66 1.61
CA PHE A 52 3.66 10.98 1.83
C PHE A 52 3.05 10.15 2.97
N VAL A 53 3.32 8.85 3.01
CA VAL A 53 2.86 7.95 4.08
C VAL A 53 3.41 8.40 5.43
N LEU A 54 4.69 8.77 5.50
CA LEU A 54 5.35 9.13 6.76
C LEU A 54 4.83 10.47 7.33
N VAL A 55 4.55 11.45 6.46
CA VAL A 55 4.09 12.79 6.87
C VAL A 55 2.58 12.84 7.13
N TYR A 56 1.77 12.22 6.26
CA TYR A 56 0.33 12.48 6.25
C TYR A 56 -0.50 11.41 6.94
N ALA A 57 0.00 10.18 7.11
CA ALA A 57 -0.82 9.12 7.70
C ALA A 57 -1.38 9.42 9.12
N PRO A 58 -0.65 10.09 10.04
CA PRO A 58 -1.22 10.47 11.33
C PRO A 58 -2.34 11.51 11.22
N ALA A 59 -2.28 12.39 10.22
CA ALA A 59 -3.21 13.50 10.03
C ALA A 59 -4.50 13.09 9.28
N PHE A 60 -4.43 12.05 8.44
CA PHE A 60 -5.50 11.63 7.55
C PHE A 60 -6.26 10.37 7.99
N GLY A 61 -6.10 9.92 9.23
CA GLY A 61 -6.65 8.64 9.70
C GLY A 61 -8.14 8.41 9.38
N TRP A 62 -8.97 9.45 9.43
CA TRP A 62 -10.38 9.36 9.02
C TRP A 62 -10.56 9.36 7.50
N VAL A 63 -9.80 10.19 6.78
CA VAL A 63 -9.85 10.31 5.33
C VAL A 63 -9.40 9.02 4.64
N ILE A 64 -8.42 8.31 5.20
CA ILE A 64 -7.98 6.99 4.70
C ILE A 64 -9.15 6.00 4.73
N VAL A 65 -9.86 5.88 5.86
CA VAL A 65 -11.01 4.95 5.96
C VAL A 65 -12.06 5.23 4.88
N PHE A 66 -12.38 6.50 4.61
CA PHE A 66 -13.32 6.85 3.56
C PHE A 66 -12.74 6.70 2.14
N ASN A 67 -11.44 6.94 1.94
CA ASN A 67 -10.77 6.70 0.67
C ASN A 67 -10.84 5.23 0.28
N ASP A 68 -10.46 4.33 1.20
CA ASP A 68 -10.49 2.88 1.00
C ASP A 68 -11.92 2.40 0.70
N LEU A 69 -12.94 2.92 1.40
CA LEU A 69 -14.35 2.58 1.12
C LEU A 69 -14.82 3.00 -0.28
N VAL A 70 -14.34 4.13 -0.79
CA VAL A 70 -14.68 4.61 -2.14
C VAL A 70 -13.96 3.79 -3.22
N TRP A 71 -12.71 3.40 -2.98
CA TRP A 71 -11.87 2.74 -3.99
C TRP A 71 -11.98 1.22 -4.02
N TRP A 72 -12.39 0.56 -2.92
CA TRP A 72 -12.49 -0.90 -2.86
C TRP A 72 -13.40 -1.51 -3.94
N PRO A 73 -14.57 -0.95 -4.29
CA PRO A 73 -15.39 -1.50 -5.36
C PRO A 73 -14.67 -1.50 -6.73
N ALA A 74 -13.97 -0.41 -7.06
CA ALA A 74 -13.19 -0.29 -8.28
C ALA A 74 -12.03 -1.31 -8.29
N PHE A 75 -11.25 -1.36 -7.21
CA PHE A 75 -10.14 -2.31 -7.09
C PHE A 75 -10.62 -3.78 -7.12
N GLY A 76 -11.71 -4.10 -6.43
CA GLY A 76 -12.33 -5.42 -6.45
C GLY A 76 -12.82 -5.81 -7.84
N SER A 77 -13.38 -4.87 -8.59
CA SER A 77 -13.77 -5.09 -9.99
C SER A 77 -12.57 -5.33 -10.91
N PHE A 78 -11.46 -4.60 -10.71
CA PHE A 78 -10.20 -4.79 -11.42
C PHE A 78 -9.60 -6.16 -11.11
N LEU A 79 -9.50 -6.55 -9.84
CA LEU A 79 -9.05 -7.88 -9.45
C LEU A 79 -9.94 -8.98 -10.03
N ARG A 80 -11.26 -8.78 -10.03
CA ARG A 80 -12.21 -9.73 -10.64
C ARG A 80 -12.08 -9.76 -12.16
N ALA A 81 -11.73 -8.65 -12.82
CA ALA A 81 -11.43 -8.59 -14.23
C ALA A 81 -10.11 -9.32 -14.55
N MET A 82 -9.06 -9.06 -13.78
CA MET A 82 -7.77 -9.76 -13.89
C MET A 82 -7.90 -11.26 -13.64
N ALA A 83 -8.67 -11.68 -12.64
CA ALA A 83 -8.95 -13.10 -12.37
C ALA A 83 -9.77 -13.77 -13.49
N ARG A 84 -10.53 -13.00 -14.28
CA ARG A 84 -11.29 -13.50 -15.44
C ARG A 84 -10.49 -13.43 -16.75
N GLY A 85 -9.56 -12.49 -16.88
CA GLY A 85 -8.71 -12.30 -18.08
C GLY A 85 -7.41 -13.10 -18.06
N HIS A 86 -6.79 -13.29 -16.89
CA HIS A 86 -5.68 -14.22 -16.70
C HIS A 86 -6.22 -15.60 -16.31
N GLY A 87 -6.74 -16.32 -17.31
CA GLY A 87 -6.91 -17.77 -17.17
C GLY A 87 -5.58 -18.39 -16.73
N ARG A 88 -5.63 -19.31 -15.74
CA ARG A 88 -4.50 -20.06 -15.13
C ARG A 88 -3.43 -20.61 -16.09
N LYS A 89 -3.63 -20.53 -17.41
CA LYS A 89 -2.73 -21.01 -18.46
C LYS A 89 -1.58 -20.06 -18.80
N ALA A 90 -1.75 -18.73 -18.69
CA ALA A 90 -0.69 -17.78 -19.07
C ALA A 90 0.55 -17.84 -18.14
N LEU A 91 0.33 -18.10 -16.85
CA LEU A 91 1.40 -18.20 -15.84
C LEU A 91 2.21 -19.51 -15.92
N ILE A 92 1.73 -20.52 -16.67
CA ILE A 92 2.41 -21.82 -16.79
C ILE A 92 3.14 -21.95 -18.15
N THR A 93 2.80 -21.12 -19.15
CA THR A 93 3.31 -21.31 -20.53
C THR A 93 4.33 -20.29 -21.01
N GLY A 94 4.61 -19.20 -20.29
CA GLY A 94 5.82 -18.37 -20.51
C GLY A 94 6.13 -18.05 -21.97
N GLN A 95 5.16 -17.49 -22.70
CA GLN A 95 5.36 -16.91 -24.04
C GLN A 95 5.08 -15.42 -24.00
#